data_AF-T0T1Y2-F1
#
_entry.id   AF-T0T1Y2-F1
#
_cell.length_a   1.000
_cell.length_b   1.000
_cell.length_c   1.000
_cell.angle_alpha   90.00
_cell.angle_beta   90.00
_cell.angle_gamma   90.00
#
_symmetry.space_group_name_H-M   'P 1'
#
loop_
_entity.id
_entity.type
_entity.pdbx_description
1 polymer ?
#
loop_
_entity_poly.entity_id
_entity_poly.type
_entity_poly.pdbx_seq_one_letter_code
_entity_poly.pdbx_strand_id
1 'polypeptide(L)'
;MSLKQLGRVFLVLAFLSSANASVVKLADVLVRSADLKAKIVSVGVSGASVNRLKSFVDTSVRSLTQNDSRSLYEVVASLPVSGEDIKKKQRLLRLLKKNSQNVKNNEFVKAVNDIIFLADRYGHNSISTLSCSVCVSDQLSALGFKTSIRSVGNKKIQKVLRRIPSSPKKLYAYNSKRLRKLGISTNNLRYVSEEDSKTLALFLELASSGSANYKKLTDSIIKFNTKNGKVQLAGPDAPSSLWKILGYKITDDKAQKWSSVISDSLVHKSENKRINAFYENLLKMNEGDAVKTEKVRRMRANNCFFK
;
A
#
# COMPACT_ATOMS: atom_id res chain seq x y z
N MET A 1 -32.39 -37.87 53.64
CA MET A 1 -31.32 -37.92 52.61
C MET A 1 -30.10 -37.21 53.16
N SER A 2 -28.96 -37.91 53.24
CA SER A 2 -27.76 -37.49 53.98
C SER A 2 -26.99 -36.37 53.26
N LEU A 3 -26.52 -35.36 54.01
CA LEU A 3 -25.63 -34.27 53.54
C LEU A 3 -24.39 -34.76 52.76
N LYS A 4 -24.01 -36.04 52.92
CA LYS A 4 -22.89 -36.66 52.18
C LYS A 4 -23.18 -36.86 50.68
N GLN A 5 -24.44 -36.87 50.25
CA GLN A 5 -24.80 -37.00 48.83
C GLN A 5 -24.83 -35.65 48.09
N LEU A 6 -25.06 -34.53 48.77
CA LEU A 6 -24.96 -33.20 48.15
C LEU A 6 -23.51 -32.78 47.87
N GLY A 7 -22.55 -33.20 48.72
CA GLY A 7 -21.13 -32.89 48.53
C GLY A 7 -20.49 -33.54 47.31
N ARG A 8 -21.02 -34.68 46.84
CA ARG A 8 -20.51 -35.38 45.64
C ARG A 8 -21.07 -34.81 44.33
N VAL A 9 -22.21 -34.12 44.35
CA VAL A 9 -22.77 -33.47 43.16
C VAL A 9 -22.08 -32.12 42.90
N PHE A 10 -21.64 -31.42 43.95
CA PHE A 10 -20.91 -30.14 43.78
C PHE A 10 -19.45 -30.29 43.33
N LEU A 11 -18.81 -31.45 43.55
CA LEU A 11 -17.41 -31.65 43.15
C LEU A 11 -17.25 -32.02 41.67
N VAL A 12 -18.32 -32.48 40.99
CA VAL A 12 -18.29 -32.86 39.58
C VAL A 12 -18.57 -31.67 38.65
N LEU A 13 -19.24 -30.61 39.14
CA LEU A 13 -19.50 -29.38 38.39
C LEU A 13 -18.29 -28.43 38.33
N ALA A 14 -17.27 -28.61 39.18
CA ALA A 14 -16.05 -27.80 39.16
C ALA A 14 -15.02 -28.21 38.09
N PHE A 15 -15.20 -29.37 37.44
CA PHE A 15 -14.27 -29.88 36.42
C PHE A 15 -14.73 -29.67 34.96
N LEU A 16 -15.89 -29.08 34.72
CA LEU A 16 -16.41 -28.85 33.36
C LEU A 16 -16.23 -27.41 32.85
N SER A 17 -15.65 -26.51 33.64
CA SER A 17 -15.25 -25.18 33.21
C SER A 17 -13.74 -25.08 32.96
N SER A 18 -13.17 -26.05 32.25
CA SER A 18 -12.04 -25.73 31.37
C SER A 18 -12.62 -24.91 30.22
N ALA A 19 -12.77 -23.62 30.46
CA ALA A 19 -12.88 -22.66 29.37
C ALA A 19 -11.63 -22.87 28.51
N ASN A 20 -11.79 -23.64 27.43
CA ASN A 20 -10.82 -23.70 26.36
C ASN A 20 -10.68 -22.26 25.88
N ALA A 21 -9.70 -21.54 26.41
CA ALA A 21 -9.29 -20.26 25.90
C ALA A 21 -8.87 -20.54 24.47
N SER A 22 -9.82 -20.36 23.54
CA SER A 22 -9.60 -20.53 22.11
C SER A 22 -8.35 -19.74 21.80
N VAL A 23 -7.27 -20.43 21.45
CA VAL A 23 -5.97 -19.81 21.26
C VAL A 23 -6.09 -18.88 20.08
N VAL A 24 -6.31 -17.59 20.34
CA VAL A 24 -6.53 -16.57 19.31
C VAL A 24 -5.24 -16.43 18.52
N LYS A 25 -5.26 -16.85 17.26
CA LYS A 25 -4.10 -16.78 16.36
C LYS A 25 -4.01 -15.39 15.75
N LEU A 26 -2.85 -15.06 15.20
CA LEU A 26 -2.70 -13.80 14.47
C LEU A 26 -3.68 -13.68 13.31
N ALA A 27 -4.00 -14.78 12.62
CA ALA A 27 -5.02 -14.78 11.57
C ALA A 27 -6.38 -14.27 12.07
N ASP A 28 -6.80 -14.66 13.28
CA ASP A 28 -8.06 -14.23 13.87
C ASP A 28 -8.01 -12.73 14.23
N VAL A 29 -6.89 -12.28 14.82
CA VAL A 29 -6.66 -10.87 15.15
C VAL A 29 -6.77 -9.97 13.92
N LEU A 30 -6.20 -10.38 12.78
CA LEU A 30 -6.21 -9.55 11.56
C LEU A 30 -7.60 -9.43 10.92
N VAL A 31 -8.52 -10.34 11.21
CA VAL A 31 -9.90 -10.32 10.69
C VAL A 31 -10.86 -9.64 11.67
N ARG A 32 -10.57 -9.71 12.98
CA ARG A 32 -11.41 -9.13 14.04
C ARG A 32 -11.00 -7.69 14.35
N SER A 33 -11.85 -6.75 13.93
CA SER A 33 -11.63 -5.31 14.06
C SER A 33 -11.22 -4.82 15.47
N ALA A 34 -11.80 -5.40 16.53
CA ALA A 34 -11.48 -5.03 17.91
C ALA A 34 -10.08 -5.51 18.33
N ASP A 35 -9.78 -6.79 18.11
CA ASP A 35 -8.48 -7.40 18.42
C ASP A 35 -7.35 -6.74 17.60
N LEU A 36 -7.61 -6.45 16.33
CA LEU A 36 -6.69 -5.73 15.47
C LEU A 36 -6.35 -4.35 16.04
N LYS A 37 -7.36 -3.59 16.48
CA LYS A 37 -7.15 -2.26 17.08
C LYS A 37 -6.27 -2.37 18.33
N ALA A 38 -6.56 -3.31 19.22
CA ALA A 38 -5.78 -3.53 20.42
C ALA A 38 -4.31 -3.88 20.09
N LYS A 39 -4.09 -4.78 19.13
CA LYS A 39 -2.74 -5.16 18.68
C LYS A 39 -1.99 -4.00 18.01
N ILE A 40 -2.68 -3.16 17.24
CA ILE A 40 -2.11 -1.95 16.62
C ILE A 40 -1.63 -0.96 17.69
N VAL A 41 -2.43 -0.75 18.74
CA VAL A 41 -2.04 0.14 19.86
C VAL A 41 -0.86 -0.46 20.62
N SER A 42 -0.84 -1.77 20.87
CA SER A 42 0.25 -2.43 21.60
C SER A 42 1.61 -2.36 20.88
N VAL A 43 1.63 -2.14 19.56
CA VAL A 43 2.87 -1.93 18.80
C VAL A 43 3.32 -0.46 18.75
N GLY A 44 2.65 0.44 19.49
CA GLY A 44 3.04 1.85 19.62
C GLY A 44 2.39 2.79 18.60
N VAL A 45 1.41 2.32 17.82
CA VAL A 45 0.64 3.19 16.91
C VAL A 45 -0.46 3.91 17.69
N SER A 46 -0.58 5.21 17.50
CA SER A 46 -1.54 6.05 18.24
C SER A 46 -2.31 7.02 17.33
N GLY A 47 -3.33 7.66 17.88
CA GLY A 47 -4.13 8.68 17.21
C GLY A 47 -4.76 8.22 15.89
N ALA A 48 -4.76 9.11 14.88
CA ALA A 48 -5.35 8.84 13.57
C ALA A 48 -4.66 7.69 12.81
N SER A 49 -3.40 7.36 13.12
CA SER A 49 -2.65 6.29 12.49
C SER A 49 -3.23 4.91 12.79
N VAL A 50 -3.88 4.73 13.95
CA VAL A 50 -4.54 3.47 14.33
C VAL A 50 -5.62 3.11 13.32
N ASN A 51 -6.53 4.06 13.06
CA ASN A 51 -7.64 3.86 12.13
C ASN A 51 -7.16 3.69 10.69
N ARG A 52 -6.09 4.40 10.29
CA ARG A 52 -5.48 4.22 8.96
C ARG A 52 -4.89 2.84 8.78
N LEU A 53 -4.07 2.38 9.74
CA LEU A 53 -3.44 1.06 9.67
C LEU A 53 -4.48 -0.05 9.68
N LYS A 54 -5.50 0.06 10.55
CA LYS A 54 -6.65 -0.84 10.56
C LYS A 54 -7.30 -0.91 9.17
N SER A 55 -7.60 0.24 8.56
CA SER A 55 -8.18 0.29 7.20
C SER A 55 -7.29 -0.37 6.14
N PHE A 56 -5.96 -0.25 6.24
CA PHE A 56 -5.03 -0.92 5.33
C PHE A 56 -5.06 -2.43 5.50
N VAL A 57 -5.07 -2.93 6.73
CA VAL A 57 -5.21 -4.36 7.03
C VAL A 57 -6.56 -4.89 6.54
N ASP A 58 -7.66 -4.22 6.88
CA ASP A 58 -9.01 -4.60 6.44
C ASP A 58 -9.10 -4.67 4.91
N THR A 59 -8.55 -3.69 4.21
CA THR A 59 -8.52 -3.66 2.73
C THR A 59 -7.68 -4.82 2.18
N SER A 60 -6.56 -5.15 2.83
CA SER A 60 -5.69 -6.26 2.43
C SER A 60 -6.40 -7.61 2.61
N VAL A 61 -6.98 -7.83 3.79
CA VAL A 61 -7.74 -9.04 4.12
C VAL A 61 -8.89 -9.21 3.14
N ARG A 62 -9.73 -8.19 2.93
CA ARG A 62 -10.83 -8.26 1.96
C ARG A 62 -10.36 -8.48 0.53
N SER A 63 -9.19 -7.93 0.17
CA SER A 63 -8.64 -8.13 -1.18
C SER A 63 -8.22 -9.59 -1.42
N LEU A 64 -7.71 -10.23 -0.36
CA LEU A 64 -7.33 -11.62 -0.37
C LEU A 64 -8.54 -12.55 -0.28
N THR A 65 -9.51 -12.27 0.59
CA THR A 65 -10.59 -13.21 0.86
C THR A 65 -11.80 -13.06 -0.07
N GLN A 66 -12.17 -11.86 -0.54
CA GLN A 66 -13.29 -11.63 -1.47
C GLN A 66 -14.55 -12.49 -1.20
N ASN A 67 -14.99 -12.57 0.06
CA ASN A 67 -16.14 -13.38 0.54
C ASN A 67 -15.94 -14.91 0.57
N ASP A 68 -14.70 -15.39 0.42
CA ASP A 68 -14.32 -16.77 0.66
C ASP A 68 -14.59 -17.15 2.13
N SER A 69 -15.25 -18.29 2.34
CA SER A 69 -15.55 -18.83 3.66
C SER A 69 -14.31 -19.42 4.34
N ARG A 70 -13.23 -19.66 3.58
CA ARG A 70 -11.96 -20.12 4.10
C ARG A 70 -11.33 -19.08 5.02
N SER A 71 -10.58 -19.56 6.00
CA SER A 71 -9.79 -18.71 6.88
C SER A 71 -8.74 -17.92 6.09
N LEU A 72 -8.33 -16.76 6.61
CA LEU A 72 -7.24 -15.96 6.03
C LEU A 72 -5.97 -16.79 5.79
N TYR A 73 -5.67 -17.74 6.68
CA TYR A 73 -4.54 -18.64 6.54
C TYR A 73 -4.65 -19.51 5.27
N GLU A 74 -5.80 -20.15 5.06
CA GLU A 74 -6.05 -21.04 3.91
C GLU A 74 -6.04 -20.27 2.59
N VAL A 75 -6.63 -19.07 2.58
CA VAL A 75 -6.60 -18.17 1.42
C VAL A 75 -5.15 -17.84 1.06
N VAL A 76 -4.35 -17.35 2.02
CA VAL A 76 -2.93 -17.03 1.80
C VAL A 76 -2.16 -18.27 1.34
N ALA A 77 -2.46 -19.46 1.89
CA ALA A 77 -1.82 -20.71 1.52
C ALA A 77 -2.10 -21.10 0.07
N SER A 78 -3.29 -20.77 -0.44
CA SER A 78 -3.70 -21.06 -1.83
C SER A 78 -3.20 -20.06 -2.87
N LEU A 79 -2.66 -18.90 -2.46
CA LEU A 79 -2.20 -17.88 -3.42
C LEU A 79 -1.12 -18.43 -4.37
N PRO A 80 -1.21 -18.18 -5.69
CA PRO A 80 -0.26 -18.65 -6.70
C PRO A 80 1.01 -17.77 -6.73
N VAL A 81 1.66 -17.62 -5.58
CA VAL A 81 2.87 -16.81 -5.41
C VAL A 81 4.07 -17.53 -6.03
N SER A 82 4.92 -16.78 -6.73
CA SER A 82 6.10 -17.34 -7.43
C SER A 82 7.34 -16.46 -7.26
N GLY A 83 8.52 -17.07 -7.47
CA GLY A 83 9.81 -16.37 -7.41
C GLY A 83 10.14 -15.87 -6.01
N GLU A 84 10.72 -14.68 -5.93
CA GLU A 84 11.21 -14.09 -4.66
C GLU A 84 10.09 -13.80 -3.64
N ASP A 85 8.85 -13.66 -4.12
CA ASP A 85 7.68 -13.40 -3.28
C ASP A 85 7.31 -14.59 -2.38
N ILE A 86 7.77 -15.82 -2.69
CA ILE A 86 7.51 -17.03 -1.90
C ILE A 86 7.97 -16.85 -0.45
N LYS A 87 9.11 -16.17 -0.24
CA LYS A 87 9.65 -15.89 1.10
C LYS A 87 8.67 -15.07 1.95
N LYS A 88 7.96 -14.12 1.35
CA LYS A 88 6.93 -13.30 2.04
C LYS A 88 5.71 -14.14 2.37
N LYS A 89 5.22 -14.97 1.44
CA LYS A 89 4.13 -15.93 1.69
C LYS A 89 4.45 -16.88 2.84
N GLN A 90 5.61 -17.55 2.81
CA GLN A 90 6.01 -18.49 3.84
C GLN A 90 6.18 -17.82 5.22
N ARG A 91 6.78 -16.62 5.24
CA ARG A 91 6.88 -15.83 6.48
C ARG A 91 5.50 -15.48 7.02
N LEU A 92 4.59 -14.99 6.17
CA LEU A 92 3.23 -14.65 6.60
C LEU A 92 2.49 -15.88 7.13
N LEU A 93 2.51 -17.02 6.43
CA LEU A 93 1.85 -18.25 6.87
C LEU A 93 2.32 -18.71 8.26
N ARG A 94 3.64 -18.65 8.52
CA ARG A 94 4.21 -18.96 9.84
C ARG A 94 3.71 -18.01 10.93
N LEU A 95 3.61 -16.72 10.63
CA LEU A 95 3.13 -15.72 11.58
C LEU A 95 1.63 -15.84 11.83
N LEU A 96 0.83 -16.11 10.80
CA LEU A 96 -0.62 -16.27 10.89
C LEU A 96 -1.05 -17.42 11.82
N LYS A 97 -0.26 -18.50 11.90
CA LYS A 97 -0.51 -19.62 12.82
C LYS A 97 -0.14 -19.35 14.27
N LYS A 98 0.72 -18.35 14.52
CA LYS A 98 1.27 -18.09 15.85
C LYS A 98 0.16 -17.58 16.78
N ASN A 99 0.20 -18.00 18.03
CA ASN A 99 -0.63 -17.41 19.08
C ASN A 99 -0.37 -15.88 19.12
N SER A 100 -1.44 -15.09 19.03
CA SER A 100 -1.38 -13.62 18.96
C SER A 100 -0.65 -12.96 20.14
N GLN A 101 -0.70 -13.58 21.33
CA GLN A 101 0.02 -13.15 22.53
C GLN A 101 1.54 -13.32 22.37
N ASN A 102 1.98 -14.32 21.59
CA ASN A 102 3.39 -14.63 21.36
C ASN A 102 3.96 -13.92 20.11
N VAL A 103 3.15 -13.16 19.39
CA VAL A 103 3.60 -12.36 18.23
C VAL A 103 4.27 -11.08 18.74
N LYS A 104 5.58 -10.97 18.50
CA LYS A 104 6.38 -9.78 18.81
C LYS A 104 5.97 -8.61 17.92
N ASN A 105 6.23 -7.37 18.38
CA ASN A 105 5.87 -6.16 17.63
C ASN A 105 6.45 -6.14 16.21
N ASN A 106 7.73 -6.48 16.06
CA ASN A 106 8.39 -6.54 14.76
C ASN A 106 7.85 -7.66 13.84
N GLU A 107 7.35 -8.76 14.41
CA GLU A 107 6.68 -9.84 13.67
C GLU A 107 5.31 -9.38 13.18
N PHE A 108 4.56 -8.64 14.00
CA PHE A 108 3.28 -8.03 13.59
C PHE A 108 3.49 -7.05 12.42
N VAL A 109 4.47 -6.15 12.52
CA VAL A 109 4.83 -5.21 11.43
C VAL A 109 5.19 -5.97 10.15
N LYS A 110 5.98 -7.04 10.24
CA LYS A 110 6.31 -7.91 9.09
C LYS A 110 5.07 -8.56 8.49
N ALA A 111 4.17 -9.09 9.32
CA ALA A 111 2.92 -9.69 8.86
C ALA A 111 2.03 -8.67 8.13
N VAL A 112 1.93 -7.44 8.64
CA VAL A 112 1.16 -6.37 8.01
C VAL A 112 1.78 -5.92 6.68
N ASN A 113 3.10 -5.79 6.60
CA ASN A 113 3.77 -5.49 5.34
C ASN A 113 3.58 -6.61 4.30
N ASP A 114 3.68 -7.87 4.72
CA ASP A 114 3.52 -9.03 3.84
C ASP A 114 2.07 -9.21 3.37
N ILE A 115 1.08 -9.00 4.24
CA ILE A 115 -0.33 -9.11 3.84
C ILE A 115 -0.72 -8.00 2.86
N ILE A 116 -0.25 -6.77 3.07
CA ILE A 116 -0.48 -5.67 2.11
C ILE A 116 0.16 -6.00 0.76
N PHE A 117 1.41 -6.46 0.77
CA PHE A 117 2.13 -6.83 -0.44
C PHE A 117 1.42 -7.92 -1.23
N LEU A 118 1.05 -9.02 -0.55
CA LEU A 118 0.36 -10.14 -1.19
C LEU A 118 -1.04 -9.77 -1.66
N ALA A 119 -1.76 -8.94 -0.90
CA ALA A 119 -3.07 -8.43 -1.29
C ALA A 119 -3.01 -7.57 -2.55
N ASP A 120 -2.04 -6.66 -2.63
CA ASP A 120 -1.86 -5.82 -3.81
C ASP A 120 -1.49 -6.66 -5.04
N ARG A 121 -0.61 -7.65 -4.89
CA ARG A 121 0.00 -8.36 -6.02
C ARG A 121 -0.76 -9.59 -6.47
N TYR A 122 -1.34 -10.35 -5.53
CA TYR A 122 -1.93 -11.66 -5.76
C TYR A 122 -3.37 -11.78 -5.27
N GLY A 123 -3.90 -10.78 -4.56
CA GLY A 123 -5.29 -10.80 -4.11
C GLY A 123 -6.26 -10.95 -5.27
N HIS A 124 -7.41 -11.58 -5.01
CA HIS A 124 -8.46 -11.73 -6.01
C HIS A 124 -8.95 -10.37 -6.52
N ASN A 125 -8.92 -9.38 -5.62
CA ASN A 125 -9.24 -7.98 -5.87
C ASN A 125 -8.00 -7.13 -6.19
N SER A 126 -6.86 -7.72 -6.58
CA SER A 126 -5.62 -6.99 -6.91
C SER A 126 -5.83 -5.91 -7.97
N ILE A 127 -6.79 -6.07 -8.88
CA ILE A 127 -7.14 -5.06 -9.88
C ILE A 127 -7.90 -3.85 -9.30
N SER A 128 -8.41 -3.99 -8.08
CA SER A 128 -9.18 -3.00 -7.33
C SER A 128 -8.42 -2.49 -6.12
N THR A 129 -7.14 -2.84 -5.97
CA THR A 129 -6.26 -2.30 -4.94
C THR A 129 -4.94 -1.84 -5.52
N LEU A 130 -4.34 -0.82 -4.90
CA LEU A 130 -3.02 -0.34 -5.25
C LEU A 130 -2.23 0.01 -3.99
N SER A 131 -0.98 -0.44 -3.94
CA SER A 131 -0.02 -0.07 -2.90
C SER A 131 0.45 1.38 -3.06
N CYS A 132 0.81 2.01 -1.95
CA CYS A 132 1.39 3.34 -1.95
C CYS A 132 2.40 3.49 -0.81
N SER A 133 3.69 3.48 -1.17
CA SER A 133 4.80 3.66 -0.22
C SER A 133 4.84 5.06 0.39
N VAL A 134 4.57 6.10 -0.41
CA VAL A 134 4.57 7.50 0.02
C VAL A 134 3.34 7.91 0.83
N CYS A 135 2.37 7.00 0.99
CA CYS A 135 1.11 7.25 1.71
C CYS A 135 1.16 6.80 3.19
N VAL A 136 2.31 6.27 3.64
CA VAL A 136 2.52 5.85 5.02
C VAL A 136 2.88 7.09 5.84
N SER A 137 2.23 7.29 6.99
CA SER A 137 2.57 8.41 7.88
C SER A 137 3.92 8.18 8.56
N ASP A 138 4.60 9.26 8.94
CA ASP A 138 5.93 9.20 9.56
C ASP A 138 5.98 8.26 10.78
N GLN A 139 4.95 8.32 11.64
CA GLN A 139 4.81 7.40 12.77
C GLN A 139 4.81 5.92 12.32
N LEU A 140 4.07 5.59 11.26
CA LEU A 140 3.99 4.22 10.76
C LEU A 140 5.31 3.82 10.07
N SER A 141 5.93 4.74 9.33
CA SER A 141 7.23 4.51 8.71
C SER A 141 8.31 4.26 9.76
N ALA A 142 8.34 5.05 10.85
CA ALA A 142 9.27 4.90 11.97
C ALA A 142 9.10 3.56 12.70
N LEU A 143 7.89 3.01 12.73
CA LEU A 143 7.60 1.69 13.27
C LEU A 143 7.86 0.54 12.27
N GLY A 144 8.34 0.84 11.06
CA GLY A 144 8.74 -0.13 10.04
C GLY A 144 7.62 -0.58 9.11
N PHE A 145 6.45 0.07 9.11
CA PHE A 145 5.44 -0.13 8.08
C PHE A 145 5.93 0.51 6.77
N LYS A 146 6.01 -0.28 5.70
CA LYS A 146 6.67 0.14 4.45
C LYS A 146 5.73 0.71 3.40
N THR A 147 4.46 0.31 3.45
CA THR A 147 3.50 0.68 2.42
C THR A 147 2.08 0.66 2.99
N SER A 148 1.19 1.34 2.30
CA SER A 148 -0.25 1.28 2.52
C SER A 148 -0.93 0.63 1.32
N ILE A 149 -2.17 0.21 1.48
CA ILE A 149 -3.01 -0.25 0.36
C ILE A 149 -4.30 0.55 0.32
N ARG A 150 -4.81 0.81 -0.89
CA ARG A 150 -6.06 1.53 -1.09
C ARG A 150 -6.90 0.87 -2.17
N SER A 151 -8.21 0.91 -1.99
CA SER A 151 -9.14 0.50 -3.03
C SER A 151 -9.16 1.50 -4.20
N VAL A 152 -9.13 0.99 -5.41
CA VAL A 152 -9.26 1.70 -6.67
C VAL A 152 -10.71 1.58 -7.12
N GLY A 153 -11.50 2.66 -7.00
CA GLY A 153 -12.90 2.68 -7.46
C GLY A 153 -13.07 3.01 -8.95
N ASN A 154 -12.01 3.53 -9.60
CA ASN A 154 -12.08 3.96 -10.99
C ASN A 154 -12.02 2.76 -11.94
N LYS A 155 -13.14 2.46 -12.63
CA LYS A 155 -13.26 1.35 -13.59
C LYS A 155 -12.23 1.41 -14.72
N LYS A 156 -11.84 2.60 -15.19
CA LYS A 156 -10.81 2.75 -16.24
C LYS A 156 -9.44 2.30 -15.73
N ILE A 157 -9.06 2.73 -14.52
CA ILE A 157 -7.81 2.28 -13.88
C ILE A 157 -7.85 0.77 -13.61
N GLN A 158 -8.98 0.24 -13.11
CA GLN A 158 -9.11 -1.21 -12.91
C GLN A 158 -8.92 -1.99 -14.21
N LYS A 159 -9.43 -1.49 -15.35
CA LYS A 159 -9.23 -2.11 -16.67
C LYS A 159 -7.75 -2.12 -17.08
N VAL A 160 -7.00 -1.08 -16.72
CA VAL A 160 -5.55 -1.01 -16.93
C VAL A 160 -4.82 -2.01 -16.01
N LEU A 161 -5.16 -2.04 -14.72
CA LEU A 161 -4.57 -2.93 -13.73
C LEU A 161 -4.74 -4.41 -14.10
N ARG A 162 -5.85 -4.80 -14.74
CA ARG A 162 -6.06 -6.17 -15.27
C ARG A 162 -5.00 -6.63 -16.26
N ARG A 163 -4.33 -5.71 -16.97
CA ARG A 163 -3.29 -6.02 -17.97
C ARG A 163 -1.89 -6.11 -17.37
N ILE A 164 -1.73 -5.70 -16.11
CA ILE A 164 -0.45 -5.67 -15.43
C ILE A 164 -0.22 -7.05 -14.81
N PRO A 165 0.88 -7.75 -15.17
CA PRO A 165 1.14 -9.08 -14.65
C PRO A 165 1.51 -9.04 -13.17
N SER A 166 1.05 -10.03 -12.42
CA SER A 166 1.35 -10.15 -10.99
C SER A 166 2.78 -10.64 -10.74
N SER A 167 3.29 -11.67 -11.43
CA SER A 167 4.57 -12.29 -11.04
C SER A 167 5.79 -11.36 -11.22
N PRO A 168 6.82 -11.44 -10.34
CA PRO A 168 8.03 -10.60 -10.37
C PRO A 168 8.68 -10.49 -11.74
N LYS A 169 9.03 -11.63 -12.34
CA LYS A 169 9.73 -11.69 -13.63
C LYS A 169 8.88 -11.07 -14.75
N LYS A 170 7.57 -11.37 -14.79
CA LYS A 170 6.67 -10.82 -15.81
C LYS A 170 6.45 -9.32 -15.62
N LEU A 171 6.33 -8.84 -14.37
CA LEU A 171 6.19 -7.42 -14.07
C LEU A 171 7.43 -6.62 -14.42
N TYR A 172 8.62 -7.15 -14.11
CA TYR A 172 9.88 -6.53 -14.52
C TYR A 172 9.98 -6.41 -16.05
N ALA A 173 9.71 -7.51 -16.77
CA ALA A 173 9.72 -7.52 -18.23
C ALA A 173 8.67 -6.57 -18.83
N TYR A 174 7.48 -6.50 -18.20
CA TYR A 174 6.42 -5.57 -18.57
C TYR A 174 6.91 -4.11 -18.46
N ASN A 175 7.40 -3.72 -17.29
CA ASN A 175 7.91 -2.36 -17.05
C ASN A 175 9.08 -2.02 -17.98
N SER A 176 10.03 -2.94 -18.15
CA SER A 176 11.17 -2.79 -19.06
C SER A 176 10.72 -2.51 -20.50
N LYS A 177 9.75 -3.29 -21.01
CA LYS A 177 9.19 -3.09 -22.37
C LYS A 177 8.54 -1.72 -22.52
N ARG A 178 7.81 -1.23 -21.51
CA ARG A 178 7.15 0.08 -21.59
C ARG A 178 8.14 1.24 -21.45
N LEU A 179 9.13 1.15 -20.57
CA LEU A 179 10.20 2.15 -20.48
C LEU A 179 10.90 2.32 -21.83
N ARG A 180 11.28 1.22 -22.48
CA ARG A 180 11.90 1.25 -23.82
C ARG A 180 11.01 1.92 -24.86
N LYS A 181 9.70 1.62 -24.86
CA LYS A 181 8.74 2.26 -25.77
C LYS A 181 8.62 3.77 -25.58
N LEU A 182 8.87 4.26 -24.37
CA LEU A 182 8.88 5.69 -24.04
C LEU A 182 10.27 6.33 -24.20
N GLY A 183 11.28 5.60 -24.69
CA GLY A 183 12.65 6.08 -24.78
C GLY A 183 13.35 6.27 -23.42
N ILE A 184 12.81 5.68 -22.35
CA ILE A 184 13.34 5.80 -20.99
C ILE A 184 14.24 4.61 -20.68
N SER A 185 15.41 4.87 -20.09
CA SER A 185 16.35 3.82 -19.69
C SER A 185 15.75 2.84 -18.70
N THR A 186 15.97 1.55 -18.91
CA THR A 186 15.55 0.48 -17.98
C THR A 186 16.33 0.48 -16.67
N ASN A 187 17.42 1.25 -16.56
CA ASN A 187 18.19 1.39 -15.31
C ASN A 187 17.34 1.96 -14.17
N ASN A 188 16.29 2.73 -14.48
CA ASN A 188 15.31 3.19 -13.50
C ASN A 188 14.74 2.06 -12.64
N LEU A 189 14.56 0.86 -13.22
CA LEU A 189 13.95 -0.29 -12.51
C LEU A 189 14.80 -0.79 -11.34
N ARG A 190 16.11 -0.54 -11.32
CA ARG A 190 16.99 -0.93 -10.21
C ARG A 190 16.71 -0.16 -8.93
N TYR A 191 16.07 1.00 -9.03
CA TYR A 191 15.77 1.89 -7.92
C TYR A 191 14.30 1.87 -7.51
N VAL A 192 13.47 1.05 -8.18
CA VAL A 192 12.06 0.92 -7.86
C VAL A 192 11.88 -0.27 -6.92
N SER A 193 11.28 -0.01 -5.76
CA SER A 193 11.01 -1.07 -4.81
C SER A 193 9.96 -2.05 -5.33
N GLU A 194 9.93 -3.25 -4.75
CA GLU A 194 8.93 -4.25 -5.07
C GLU A 194 7.50 -3.71 -4.80
N GLU A 195 7.33 -2.93 -3.74
CA GLU A 195 6.05 -2.33 -3.36
C GLU A 195 5.55 -1.31 -4.38
N ASP A 196 6.44 -0.60 -5.08
CA ASP A 196 6.06 0.42 -6.05
C ASP A 196 6.03 -0.07 -7.50
N SER A 197 6.52 -1.28 -7.77
CA SER A 197 6.66 -1.82 -9.12
C SER A 197 5.35 -1.88 -9.91
N LYS A 198 4.24 -2.17 -9.23
CA LYS A 198 2.89 -2.18 -9.83
C LYS A 198 2.36 -0.77 -10.09
N THR A 199 2.63 0.18 -9.19
CA THR A 199 2.29 1.59 -9.39
C THR A 199 3.08 2.20 -10.56
N LEU A 200 4.35 1.83 -10.72
CA LEU A 200 5.12 2.20 -11.92
C LEU A 200 4.51 1.57 -13.17
N ALA A 201 4.11 0.30 -13.13
CA ALA A 201 3.46 -0.35 -14.27
C ALA A 201 2.19 0.38 -14.70
N LEU A 202 1.38 0.82 -13.73
CA LEU A 202 0.20 1.65 -13.98
C LEU A 202 0.57 2.98 -14.62
N PHE A 203 1.59 3.68 -14.11
CA PHE A 203 2.11 4.92 -14.70
C PHE A 203 2.48 4.74 -16.16
N LEU A 204 3.30 3.74 -16.46
CA LEU A 204 3.82 3.48 -17.80
C LEU A 204 2.72 3.05 -18.78
N GLU A 205 1.76 2.26 -18.33
CA GLU A 205 0.64 1.84 -19.15
C GLU A 205 -0.32 3.01 -19.41
N LEU A 206 -0.59 3.87 -18.42
CA LEU A 206 -1.40 5.08 -18.61
C LEU A 206 -0.75 6.08 -19.58
N ALA A 207 0.58 6.16 -19.61
CA ALA A 207 1.29 6.99 -20.60
C ALA A 207 1.01 6.54 -22.04
N SER A 208 0.79 5.23 -22.24
CA SER A 208 0.54 4.66 -23.57
C SER A 208 -0.96 4.61 -23.91
N SER A 209 -1.79 4.14 -22.98
CA SER A 209 -3.18 3.74 -23.22
C SER A 209 -4.21 4.44 -22.33
N GLY A 210 -3.78 5.43 -21.54
CA GLY A 210 -4.67 6.26 -20.72
C GLY A 210 -5.54 7.22 -21.54
N SER A 211 -6.50 7.84 -20.86
CA SER A 211 -7.26 8.98 -21.40
C SER A 211 -6.33 10.16 -21.72
N ALA A 212 -6.83 11.17 -22.42
CA ALA A 212 -6.08 12.41 -22.67
C ALA A 212 -5.53 13.03 -21.37
N ASN A 213 -6.33 13.05 -20.30
CA ASN A 213 -5.92 13.60 -19.00
C ASN A 213 -4.81 12.77 -18.33
N TYR A 214 -4.89 11.44 -18.38
CA TYR A 214 -3.82 10.59 -17.86
C TYR A 214 -2.54 10.71 -18.66
N LYS A 215 -2.63 10.76 -20.00
CA LYS A 215 -1.47 10.95 -20.88
C LYS A 215 -0.80 12.30 -20.61
N LYS A 216 -1.59 13.36 -20.48
CA LYS A 216 -1.08 14.70 -20.12
C LYS A 216 -0.36 14.68 -18.78
N LEU A 217 -0.96 14.06 -17.75
CA LEU A 217 -0.31 13.91 -16.45
C LEU A 217 1.03 13.16 -16.56
N THR A 218 1.05 12.02 -17.25
CA THR A 218 2.28 11.22 -17.38
C THR A 218 3.37 11.96 -18.15
N ASP A 219 3.00 12.72 -19.19
CA ASP A 219 3.92 13.56 -19.96
C ASP A 219 4.51 14.68 -19.08
N SER A 220 3.68 15.40 -18.31
CA SER A 220 4.15 16.41 -17.37
C SER A 220 5.15 15.84 -16.35
N ILE A 221 4.89 14.62 -15.84
CA ILE A 221 5.79 13.93 -14.90
C ILE A 221 7.10 13.52 -15.59
N ILE A 222 7.05 13.01 -16.82
CA ILE A 222 8.26 12.65 -17.60
C ILE A 222 9.12 13.91 -17.82
N LYS A 223 8.51 15.01 -18.25
CA LYS A 223 9.19 16.30 -18.46
C LYS A 223 9.82 16.83 -17.16
N PHE A 224 9.11 16.75 -16.04
CA PHE A 224 9.65 17.14 -14.73
C PHE A 224 10.92 16.36 -14.38
N ASN A 225 10.91 15.07 -14.67
CA ASN A 225 12.02 14.16 -14.40
C ASN A 225 13.06 14.08 -15.52
N THR A 226 13.00 14.99 -16.50
CA THR A 226 13.99 15.07 -17.58
C THR A 226 15.09 16.05 -17.20
N LYS A 227 16.34 15.58 -17.26
CA LYS A 227 17.56 16.38 -17.06
C LYS A 227 18.54 16.07 -18.18
N ASN A 228 19.03 17.10 -18.87
CA ASN A 228 19.95 16.95 -20.01
C ASN A 228 19.45 15.95 -21.07
N GLY A 229 18.16 16.01 -21.41
CA GLY A 229 17.52 15.10 -22.37
C GLY A 229 17.31 13.66 -21.89
N LYS A 230 17.72 13.32 -20.66
CA LYS A 230 17.55 11.97 -20.08
C LYS A 230 16.46 11.98 -19.01
N VAL A 231 15.56 11.01 -19.07
CA VAL A 231 14.47 10.82 -18.11
C VAL A 231 14.92 9.91 -16.96
N GLN A 232 14.80 10.40 -15.72
CA GLN A 232 15.12 9.66 -14.49
C GLN A 232 13.90 9.65 -13.56
N LEU A 233 13.11 8.57 -13.61
CA LEU A 233 11.91 8.38 -12.79
C LEU A 233 12.22 7.85 -11.38
N ALA A 234 13.37 7.20 -11.18
CA ALA A 234 13.80 6.66 -9.90
C ALA A 234 15.33 6.62 -9.80
N GLY A 235 15.85 6.70 -8.57
CA GLY A 235 17.28 6.68 -8.29
C GLY A 235 17.77 7.93 -7.55
N PRO A 236 19.08 8.03 -7.27
CA PRO A 236 19.67 9.20 -6.62
C PRO A 236 19.50 10.48 -7.44
N ASP A 237 19.60 10.38 -8.76
CA ASP A 237 19.57 11.54 -9.67
C ASP A 237 18.15 11.95 -10.10
N ALA A 238 17.13 11.13 -9.78
CA ALA A 238 15.75 11.41 -10.15
C ALA A 238 15.23 12.65 -9.38
N PRO A 239 14.80 13.73 -10.07
CA PRO A 239 14.33 14.95 -9.42
C PRO A 239 13.11 14.70 -8.51
N SER A 240 12.30 13.69 -8.85
CA SER A 240 11.10 13.38 -8.09
C SER A 240 10.67 11.91 -8.23
N SER A 241 9.71 11.53 -7.39
CA SER A 241 8.93 10.30 -7.49
C SER A 241 7.44 10.58 -7.75
N LEU A 242 7.12 11.69 -8.45
CA LEU A 242 5.75 12.16 -8.69
C LEU A 242 4.83 11.11 -9.34
N TRP A 243 5.37 10.16 -10.11
CA TRP A 243 4.59 9.04 -10.68
C TRP A 243 3.89 8.19 -9.60
N LYS A 244 4.39 8.18 -8.35
CA LYS A 244 3.74 7.51 -7.21
C LYS A 244 2.38 8.10 -6.85
N ILE A 245 2.05 9.27 -7.39
CA ILE A 245 0.76 9.91 -7.15
C ILE A 245 -0.43 9.08 -7.63
N LEU A 246 -0.21 8.17 -8.58
CA LEU A 246 -1.24 7.25 -9.05
C LEU A 246 -1.71 6.30 -7.94
N GLY A 247 -0.91 6.11 -6.89
CA GLY A 247 -1.31 5.46 -5.64
C GLY A 247 -2.43 6.18 -4.86
N TYR A 248 -2.72 7.47 -5.16
CA TYR A 248 -3.64 8.34 -4.41
C TYR A 248 -5.07 8.45 -4.99
N LYS A 249 -5.71 7.33 -5.37
CA LYS A 249 -7.12 7.33 -5.87
C LYS A 249 -7.36 8.45 -6.91
N ILE A 250 -6.61 8.40 -8.01
CA ILE A 250 -6.62 9.44 -9.04
C ILE A 250 -7.79 9.24 -10.02
N THR A 251 -8.60 10.28 -10.19
CA THR A 251 -9.66 10.36 -11.23
C THR A 251 -9.13 11.11 -12.45
N ASP A 252 -9.87 11.09 -13.56
CA ASP A 252 -9.53 11.89 -14.76
C ASP A 252 -9.39 13.39 -14.42
N ASP A 253 -10.32 13.96 -13.65
CA ASP A 253 -10.28 15.36 -13.22
C ASP A 253 -9.07 15.67 -12.34
N LYS A 254 -8.75 14.76 -11.41
CA LYS A 254 -7.54 14.90 -10.60
C LYS A 254 -6.30 14.81 -11.48
N ALA A 255 -6.26 13.92 -12.46
CA ALA A 255 -5.13 13.82 -13.37
C ALA A 255 -4.92 15.12 -14.15
N GLN A 256 -5.99 15.76 -14.63
CA GLN A 256 -5.92 17.07 -15.25
C GLN A 256 -5.37 18.13 -14.30
N LYS A 257 -5.93 18.25 -13.09
CA LYS A 257 -5.46 19.21 -12.08
C LYS A 257 -3.97 19.02 -11.73
N TRP A 258 -3.57 17.79 -11.49
CA TRP A 258 -2.17 17.44 -11.24
C TRP A 258 -1.26 17.74 -12.44
N SER A 259 -1.74 17.49 -13.66
CA SER A 259 -0.97 17.81 -14.87
C SER A 259 -0.71 19.30 -15.00
N SER A 260 -1.71 20.16 -14.71
CA SER A 260 -1.54 21.61 -14.74
C SER A 260 -0.52 22.07 -13.70
N VAL A 261 -0.69 21.67 -12.43
CA VAL A 261 0.25 22.01 -11.34
C VAL A 261 1.70 21.66 -11.70
N ILE A 262 1.92 20.45 -12.23
CA ILE A 262 3.26 20.00 -12.61
C ILE A 262 3.75 20.80 -13.82
N SER A 263 2.94 20.97 -14.87
CA SER A 263 3.32 21.72 -16.06
C SER A 263 3.68 23.17 -15.75
N ASP A 264 2.90 23.84 -14.91
CA ASP A 264 3.14 25.24 -14.53
C ASP A 264 4.44 25.39 -13.75
N SER A 265 4.86 24.36 -13.01
CA SER A 265 6.15 24.36 -12.32
C SER A 265 7.34 24.23 -13.29
N LEU A 266 7.15 23.70 -14.50
CA LEU A 266 8.21 23.48 -15.49
C LEU A 266 8.71 24.77 -16.15
N VAL A 267 8.03 25.91 -15.96
CA VAL A 267 8.47 27.23 -16.44
C VAL A 267 9.83 27.60 -15.84
N HIS A 268 10.16 27.06 -14.66
CA HIS A 268 11.46 27.29 -14.03
C HIS A 268 12.52 26.29 -14.48
N LYS A 269 13.72 26.80 -14.83
CA LYS A 269 14.85 25.94 -15.25
C LYS A 269 15.55 25.24 -14.08
N SER A 270 15.63 25.90 -12.91
CA SER A 270 16.28 25.35 -11.71
C SER A 270 15.38 24.33 -11.03
N GLU A 271 15.93 23.17 -10.65
CA GLU A 271 15.23 22.11 -9.94
C GLU A 271 14.58 22.60 -8.64
N ASN A 272 15.32 23.29 -7.77
CA ASN A 272 14.79 23.84 -6.53
C ASN A 272 13.63 24.82 -6.79
N LYS A 273 13.73 25.65 -7.84
CA LYS A 273 12.65 26.56 -8.23
C LYS A 273 11.42 25.81 -8.73
N ARG A 274 11.60 24.73 -9.52
CA ARG A 274 10.48 23.86 -9.95
C ARG A 274 9.78 23.20 -8.76
N ILE A 275 10.53 22.69 -7.79
CA ILE A 275 9.97 22.05 -6.59
C ILE A 275 9.17 23.07 -5.77
N ASN A 276 9.73 24.26 -5.53
CA ASN A 276 9.01 25.31 -4.82
C ASN A 276 7.73 25.74 -5.55
N ALA A 277 7.82 25.99 -6.87
CA ALA A 277 6.67 26.35 -7.69
C ALA A 277 5.59 25.26 -7.71
N PHE A 278 5.97 23.98 -7.73
CA PHE A 278 5.02 22.87 -7.61
C PHE A 278 4.19 22.96 -6.33
N TYR A 279 4.83 23.20 -5.17
CA TYR A 279 4.11 23.32 -3.90
C TYR A 279 3.28 24.61 -3.82
N GLU A 280 3.77 25.73 -4.35
CA GLU A 280 3.00 26.97 -4.42
C GLU A 280 1.75 26.81 -5.30
N ASN A 281 1.88 26.19 -6.46
CA ASN A 281 0.75 25.91 -7.36
C ASN A 281 -0.25 24.94 -6.70
N LEU A 282 0.23 23.95 -5.95
CA LEU A 282 -0.66 23.10 -5.14
C LEU A 282 -1.39 23.87 -4.05
N LEU A 283 -0.73 24.80 -3.36
CA LEU A 283 -1.37 25.62 -2.33
C LEU A 283 -2.45 26.51 -2.95
N LYS A 284 -2.15 27.19 -4.06
CA LYS A 284 -3.13 28.01 -4.81
C LYS A 284 -4.33 27.19 -5.26
N MET A 285 -4.11 25.99 -5.79
CA MET A 285 -5.20 25.10 -6.21
C MET A 285 -6.13 24.66 -5.06
N ASN A 286 -5.64 24.69 -3.82
CA ASN A 286 -6.40 24.29 -2.63
C ASN A 286 -6.72 25.48 -1.71
N GLU A 287 -6.62 26.71 -2.22
CA GLU A 287 -6.97 27.93 -1.50
C GLU A 287 -8.43 27.87 -1.04
N GLY A 288 -8.69 28.35 0.18
CA GLY A 288 -10.00 28.26 0.83
C GLY A 288 -10.33 26.91 1.47
N ASP A 289 -9.50 25.86 1.30
CA ASP A 289 -9.63 24.58 2.00
C ASP A 289 -8.47 24.38 2.99
N ALA A 290 -8.70 24.76 4.25
CA ALA A 290 -7.69 24.68 5.30
C ALA A 290 -7.14 23.25 5.48
N VAL A 291 -7.99 22.23 5.34
CA VAL A 291 -7.62 20.82 5.51
C VAL A 291 -6.73 20.35 4.37
N LYS A 292 -7.04 20.72 3.12
CA LYS A 292 -6.19 20.37 1.97
C LYS A 292 -4.90 21.18 1.94
N THR A 293 -4.96 22.45 2.31
CA THR A 293 -3.78 23.33 2.43
C THR A 293 -2.78 22.74 3.43
N GLU A 294 -3.26 22.34 4.61
CA GLU A 294 -2.43 21.71 5.63
C GLU A 294 -1.83 20.38 5.16
N LYS A 295 -2.58 19.59 4.37
CA LYS A 295 -2.02 18.38 3.74
C LYS A 295 -0.89 18.70 2.78
N VAL A 296 -1.00 19.75 1.96
CA VAL A 296 0.07 20.19 1.04
C VAL A 296 1.30 20.63 1.84
N ARG A 297 1.13 21.38 2.93
CA ARG A 297 2.24 21.79 3.82
C ARG A 297 2.98 20.57 4.40
N ARG A 298 2.24 19.57 4.88
CA ARG A 298 2.84 18.32 5.38
C ARG A 298 3.52 17.53 4.28
N MET A 299 2.95 17.48 3.08
CA MET A 299 3.59 16.82 1.93
C MET A 299 4.96 17.46 1.61
N ARG A 300 5.05 18.79 1.71
CA ARG A 300 6.30 19.53 1.56
C ARG A 300 7.28 19.22 2.68
N ALA A 301 6.85 19.31 3.94
CA ALA A 301 7.70 19.07 5.11
C ALA A 301 8.28 17.65 5.12
N ASN A 302 7.51 16.67 4.64
CA ASN A 302 7.88 15.26 4.68
C ASN A 302 8.55 14.77 3.38
N ASN A 303 8.85 15.67 2.43
CA ASN A 303 9.51 15.31 1.18
C ASN A 303 8.82 14.14 0.45
N CYS A 304 7.48 14.12 0.41
CA CYS A 304 6.73 12.95 -0.05
C CYS A 304 7.03 12.54 -1.50
N PHE A 305 7.43 13.49 -2.35
CA PHE A 305 7.73 13.24 -3.76
C PHE A 305 9.12 13.68 -4.19
N PHE A 306 9.81 14.49 -3.41
CA PHE A 306 11.13 15.07 -3.75
C PHE A 306 12.13 14.61 -2.70
N LYS A 307 13.42 14.67 -3.02
CA LYS A 307 14.49 14.35 -2.07
C LYS A 307 15.06 15.61 -1.46
#